data_AF-A0A4U7CCM7-F1
#
_entry.id   AF-A0A4U7CCM7-F1
#
_cell.length_a   1.000
_cell.length_b   1.000
_cell.length_c   1.000
_cell.angle_alpha   90.00
_cell.angle_beta   90.00
_cell.angle_gamma   90.00
#
_symmetry.space_group_name_H-M   'P 1'
#
loop_
_entity.id
_entity.type
_entity.pdbx_description
1 polymer ?
#
loop_
_entity_poly.entity_id
_entity_poly.type
_entity_poly.pdbx_seq_one_letter_code
_entity_poly.pdbx_strand_id
1 'polypeptide(L)'
;MSERPPSDDSDEQPFDTDLADWPSDDSDQDQSAPPWIPLGIVGILAVAVGWFFRPWLHGLIYTVYTTPLLLLGIIAGSIAAWVTVRAGDRVETVINTLSSSDHTITPLRVGVVVVVIAAFALMPVANAVAGVTLSDQTMSQTATVEQLDDVDADNPRIVTRAVAERYASNTLNRPQYRVGETDISVVNGTPYWAAPLAPDGLFNTITKRQAGTVLVDMTTQQANVRSVDGELETGVGTIFYRNYRWKLLKSQAYLVDYGDPKMVIHNETQYITVPYTEPTFHLTPLPHSTPHWGGVAVIDPSGSIDMLSPSEAAASPILDTQQLYPEKLALQSVAATKYRNGILNTYTSHEDEIEIAPLPGDGNDQPFFILSESGPQYVVAVEPYGDAQGLQELWTIDGQTGTFERYIPTDSLFGPQRAADLVRQSAPQTDWDRFSPAEPILTVIDDREYWQVRVVPEDNSGIAYVAFVDARSGNVDSFEETDAISQFLAGETPVENPTETDPVTPTETPTVIVQRVAENGTVIETMRVYDDESLEIRTPTNTSVGTENATAQALGS
;
A
#
# COMPACT_ATOMS: atom_id res chain seq x y z
N MET A 1 44.16 29.90 -73.65
CA MET A 1 43.18 31.00 -73.50
C MET A 1 43.23 31.39 -72.04
N SER A 2 44.09 32.37 -71.74
CA SER A 2 43.78 33.82 -71.62
C SER A 2 43.17 34.09 -70.24
N GLU A 3 43.65 35.01 -69.41
CA GLU A 3 44.54 36.14 -69.68
C GLU A 3 45.16 36.70 -68.38
N ARG A 4 46.08 37.64 -68.60
CA ARG A 4 47.14 38.22 -67.74
C ARG A 4 46.67 39.18 -66.61
N PRO A 5 47.62 39.54 -65.69
CA PRO A 5 47.53 40.58 -64.64
C PRO A 5 48.00 41.98 -65.17
N PRO A 6 48.21 43.04 -64.35
CA PRO A 6 49.48 43.30 -63.60
C PRO A 6 49.26 44.00 -62.20
N SER A 7 50.18 44.00 -61.20
CA SER A 7 51.37 44.89 -60.96
C SER A 7 51.18 46.36 -61.39
N ASP A 8 51.70 47.42 -60.78
CA ASP A 8 52.84 47.75 -59.89
C ASP A 8 52.54 49.20 -59.42
N ASP A 9 53.02 49.69 -58.27
CA ASP A 9 54.07 50.74 -58.15
C ASP A 9 53.57 51.64 -56.99
N SER A 10 54.33 52.30 -56.11
CA SER A 10 55.77 52.57 -55.94
C SER A 10 55.85 53.62 -54.81
N ASP A 11 56.86 53.51 -53.93
CA ASP A 11 57.67 54.61 -53.34
C ASP A 11 56.96 55.71 -52.48
N GLU A 12 57.46 56.24 -51.37
CA GLU A 12 58.83 56.65 -51.04
C GLU A 12 59.12 56.58 -49.50
N GLN A 13 60.40 56.35 -49.23
CA GLN A 13 61.23 56.49 -48.02
C GLN A 13 61.20 57.91 -47.35
N PRO A 14 62.04 58.29 -46.34
CA PRO A 14 62.70 57.58 -45.21
C PRO A 14 62.87 58.43 -43.89
N PHE A 15 63.57 57.83 -42.91
CA PHE A 15 64.45 58.40 -41.85
C PHE A 15 63.90 59.21 -40.67
N ASP A 16 64.11 58.61 -39.49
CA ASP A 16 64.65 59.14 -38.22
C ASP A 16 64.33 60.56 -37.76
N THR A 17 63.80 60.67 -36.54
CA THR A 17 64.54 61.31 -35.44
C THR A 17 63.92 61.03 -34.08
N ASP A 18 64.81 60.72 -33.13
CA ASP A 18 64.60 60.59 -31.70
C ASP A 18 63.83 61.77 -31.08
N LEU A 19 63.04 61.46 -30.04
CA LEU A 19 62.99 62.10 -28.71
C LEU A 19 61.57 62.07 -28.13
N ALA A 20 61.32 61.14 -27.20
CA ALA A 20 60.66 61.44 -25.92
C ALA A 20 60.65 60.19 -25.03
N ASP A 21 61.46 60.27 -23.99
CA ASP A 21 61.48 59.42 -22.80
C ASP A 21 60.20 59.66 -21.97
N TRP A 22 59.28 58.68 -21.88
CA TRP A 22 58.22 58.57 -20.87
C TRP A 22 57.91 57.07 -20.59
N PRO A 23 57.47 56.72 -19.36
CA PRO A 23 57.83 55.47 -18.70
C PRO A 23 56.87 54.30 -18.98
N SER A 24 57.35 53.12 -18.63
CA SER A 24 56.63 51.84 -18.56
C SER A 24 55.23 51.97 -17.94
N ASP A 25 54.20 51.69 -18.74
CA ASP A 25 52.88 51.32 -18.23
C ASP A 25 52.69 49.81 -18.46
N ASP A 26 53.04 49.06 -17.41
CA ASP A 26 52.39 47.80 -17.08
C ASP A 26 50.87 48.05 -17.00
N SER A 27 50.13 47.56 -17.99
CA SER A 27 48.69 47.35 -17.81
C SER A 27 48.18 46.23 -18.70
N ASP A 28 48.79 45.05 -18.58
CA ASP A 28 48.05 43.80 -18.71
C ASP A 28 47.07 43.72 -17.53
N GLN A 29 45.94 44.42 -17.64
CA GLN A 29 44.75 44.09 -16.86
C GLN A 29 44.10 42.83 -17.44
N ASP A 30 44.76 41.69 -17.24
CA ASP A 30 44.04 40.44 -17.10
C ASP A 30 43.27 40.55 -15.78
N GLN A 31 42.05 41.07 -15.85
CA GLN A 31 41.09 40.97 -14.77
C GLN A 31 40.66 39.50 -14.64
N SER A 32 41.57 38.64 -14.19
CA SER A 32 41.22 37.34 -13.67
C SER A 32 40.34 37.58 -12.46
N ALA A 33 39.02 37.39 -12.63
CA ALA A 33 38.05 37.47 -11.55
C ALA A 33 38.58 36.65 -10.36
N PRO A 34 38.67 37.24 -9.16
CA PRO A 34 39.33 36.55 -8.06
C PRO A 34 38.60 35.23 -7.74
N PRO A 35 39.32 34.17 -7.35
CA PRO A 35 38.86 32.78 -7.38
C PRO A 35 37.63 32.48 -6.49
N TRP A 36 37.23 33.42 -5.63
CA TRP A 36 36.01 33.35 -4.82
C TRP A 36 34.73 33.72 -5.58
N ILE A 37 34.79 34.47 -6.68
CA ILE A 37 33.62 34.78 -7.52
C ILE A 37 33.05 33.52 -8.21
N PRO A 38 33.85 32.69 -8.91
CA PRO A 38 33.33 31.44 -9.48
C PRO A 38 32.87 30.46 -8.40
N LEU A 39 33.57 30.40 -7.25
CA LEU A 39 33.16 29.60 -6.08
C LEU A 39 31.82 30.07 -5.48
N GLY A 40 31.59 31.37 -5.41
CA GLY A 40 30.32 31.96 -4.96
C GLY A 40 29.17 31.66 -5.94
N ILE A 41 29.42 31.76 -7.24
CA ILE A 41 28.43 31.42 -8.28
C ILE A 41 28.07 29.93 -8.22
N VAL A 42 29.06 29.05 -8.11
CA VAL A 42 28.84 27.60 -7.96
C VAL A 42 28.05 27.30 -6.68
N GLY A 43 28.37 27.97 -5.57
CA GLY A 43 27.61 27.84 -4.32
C GLY A 43 26.15 28.28 -4.47
N ILE A 44 25.89 29.43 -5.10
CA ILE A 44 24.53 29.92 -5.36
C ILE A 44 23.76 28.96 -6.29
N LEU A 45 24.40 28.46 -7.35
CA LEU A 45 23.80 27.47 -8.24
C LEU A 45 23.46 26.18 -7.49
N ALA A 46 24.36 25.69 -6.63
CA ALA A 46 24.10 24.50 -5.82
C ALA A 46 22.92 24.71 -4.86
N VAL A 47 22.82 25.88 -4.20
CA VAL A 47 21.68 26.22 -3.34
C VAL A 47 20.40 26.35 -4.15
N ALA A 48 20.43 26.97 -5.34
CA ALA A 48 19.25 27.10 -6.20
C ALA A 48 18.75 25.74 -6.71
N VAL A 49 19.67 24.86 -7.13
CA VAL A 49 19.37 23.49 -7.55
C VAL A 49 18.82 22.69 -6.37
N GLY A 50 19.46 22.76 -5.20
CA GLY A 50 19.00 22.09 -3.98
C GLY A 50 17.62 22.58 -3.55
N TRP A 51 17.38 23.90 -3.59
CA TRP A 51 16.06 24.47 -3.32
C TRP A 51 15.03 23.98 -4.32
N PHE A 52 15.35 23.95 -5.63
CA PHE A 52 14.42 23.49 -6.67
C PHE A 52 14.04 22.02 -6.46
N PHE A 53 15.02 21.14 -6.27
CA PHE A 53 14.80 19.70 -6.07
C PHE A 53 14.51 19.28 -4.62
N ARG A 54 14.31 20.24 -3.71
CA ARG A 54 14.00 19.95 -2.30
C ARG A 54 12.86 18.93 -2.10
N PRO A 55 11.79 18.85 -2.93
CA PRO A 55 10.76 17.83 -2.71
C PRO A 55 11.29 16.40 -2.85
N TRP A 56 12.29 16.15 -3.71
CA TRP A 56 12.95 14.86 -3.83
C TRP A 56 13.89 14.55 -2.66
N LEU A 57 14.38 15.59 -1.99
CA LEU A 57 15.20 15.46 -0.78
C LEU A 57 14.36 15.35 0.50
N HIS A 58 13.02 15.45 0.40
CA HIS A 58 12.13 15.48 1.55
C HIS A 58 12.31 14.26 2.45
N GLY A 59 12.27 13.04 1.91
CA GLY A 59 12.40 11.82 2.72
C GLY A 59 13.69 11.83 3.55
N LEU A 60 14.83 12.16 2.92
CA LEU A 60 16.12 12.24 3.62
C LEU A 60 16.12 13.32 4.71
N ILE A 61 15.65 14.53 4.38
CA ILE A 61 15.66 15.66 5.32
C ILE A 61 14.67 15.40 6.47
N TYR A 62 13.49 14.89 6.16
CA TYR A 62 12.47 14.54 7.14
C TYR A 62 12.96 13.44 8.09
N THR A 63 13.59 12.36 7.60
CA THR A 63 14.18 11.33 8.46
C THR A 63 15.26 11.88 9.41
N VAL A 64 16.13 12.76 8.92
CA VAL A 64 17.15 13.40 9.78
C VAL A 64 16.49 14.33 10.80
N TYR A 65 15.43 15.03 10.41
CA TYR A 65 14.66 15.92 11.29
C TYR A 65 13.91 15.15 12.38
N THR A 66 13.25 14.04 12.06
CA THR A 66 12.46 13.22 12.99
C THR A 66 13.28 12.20 13.78
N THR A 67 14.58 12.07 13.50
CA THR A 67 15.46 11.19 14.27
C THR A 67 16.56 12.02 14.97
N PRO A 68 16.27 12.71 16.08
CA PRO A 68 17.24 13.57 16.77
C PRO A 68 18.57 12.88 17.11
N LEU A 69 18.55 11.57 17.40
CA LEU A 69 19.77 10.80 17.68
C LEU A 69 20.75 10.75 16.49
N LEU A 70 20.28 10.89 15.25
CA LEU A 70 21.17 10.98 14.08
C LEU A 70 22.06 12.23 14.12
N LEU A 71 21.62 13.30 14.78
CA LEU A 71 22.45 14.50 14.97
C LEU A 71 23.70 14.19 15.80
N LEU A 72 23.60 13.29 16.79
CA LEU A 72 24.77 12.83 17.55
C LEU A 72 25.75 12.06 16.65
N GLY A 73 25.22 11.25 15.72
CA GLY A 73 26.02 10.58 14.70
C GLY A 73 26.75 11.55 13.78
N ILE A 74 26.06 12.60 13.32
CA ILE A 74 26.64 13.67 12.49
C ILE A 74 27.74 14.42 13.24
N ILE A 75 27.52 14.75 14.52
CA ILE A 75 28.52 15.38 15.38
C ILE A 75 29.73 14.46 15.54
N ALA A 76 29.52 13.19 15.86
CA ALA A 76 30.59 12.20 16.01
C ALA A 76 31.42 12.04 14.71
N GLY A 77 30.75 11.95 13.57
CA GLY A 77 31.41 11.89 12.26
C GLY A 77 32.18 13.16 11.92
N SER A 78 31.64 14.33 12.26
CA SER A 78 32.33 15.62 12.09
C SER A 78 33.58 15.71 12.95
N ILE A 79 33.52 15.25 14.20
CA ILE A 79 34.66 15.17 15.11
C ILE A 79 35.70 14.18 14.55
N ALA A 80 35.29 13.01 14.07
CA ALA A 80 36.18 12.01 13.50
C ALA A 80 36.91 12.54 12.24
N ALA A 81 36.19 13.23 11.35
CA ALA A 81 36.78 13.90 10.20
C ALA A 81 37.80 14.96 10.65
N TRP A 82 37.44 15.81 11.61
CA TRP A 82 38.32 16.84 12.13
C TRP A 82 39.59 16.28 12.78
N VAL A 83 39.47 15.20 13.58
CA VAL A 83 40.62 14.50 14.17
C VAL A 83 41.52 13.93 13.08
N THR A 84 40.95 13.37 12.01
CA THR A 84 41.71 12.84 10.87
C THR A 84 42.48 13.94 10.14
N VAL A 85 41.87 15.11 9.93
CA VAL A 85 42.56 16.29 9.38
C VAL A 85 43.73 16.70 10.27
N ARG A 86 43.53 16.74 11.59
CA ARG A 86 44.53 17.21 12.56
C ARG A 86 45.69 16.21 12.76
N ALA A 87 45.44 14.93 12.55
CA ALA A 87 46.41 13.87 12.81
C ALA A 87 47.44 13.66 11.67
N GLY A 88 47.22 14.24 10.49
CA GLY A 88 48.13 14.13 9.33
C GLY A 88 48.47 12.67 8.99
N ASP A 89 49.73 12.42 8.58
CA ASP A 89 50.23 11.10 8.10
C ASP A 89 50.21 9.96 9.15
N ARG A 90 49.93 10.26 10.43
CA ARG A 90 49.93 9.26 11.50
C ARG A 90 48.75 8.28 11.42
N VAL A 91 47.62 8.70 10.86
CA VAL A 91 46.43 7.85 10.67
C VAL A 91 46.58 6.94 9.45
N GLU A 92 47.23 7.45 8.40
CA GLU A 92 47.53 6.69 7.18
C GLU A 92 48.37 5.44 7.50
N THR A 93 49.29 5.56 8.45
CA THR A 93 50.18 4.44 8.86
C THR A 93 49.43 3.33 9.61
N VAL A 94 48.47 3.66 10.47
CA VAL A 94 47.76 2.65 11.30
C VAL A 94 46.70 1.90 10.50
N ILE A 95 46.02 2.56 9.56
CA ILE A 95 44.92 1.95 8.80
C ILE A 95 45.42 1.24 7.52
N ASN A 96 46.51 1.71 6.89
CA ASN A 96 47.18 0.96 5.80
C ASN A 96 47.76 -0.38 6.27
N THR A 97 47.96 -0.57 7.58
CA THR A 97 48.37 -1.87 8.14
C THR A 97 47.20 -2.87 8.18
N LEU A 98 45.95 -2.41 8.07
CA LEU A 98 44.73 -3.22 8.16
C LEU A 98 43.98 -3.39 6.83
N SER A 99 44.30 -2.61 5.80
CA SER A 99 43.65 -2.68 4.48
C SER A 99 44.67 -2.87 3.37
N SER A 100 44.59 -4.00 2.66
CA SER A 100 45.47 -4.34 1.52
C SER A 100 45.06 -3.66 0.20
N SER A 101 44.25 -2.60 0.24
CA SER A 101 43.70 -1.95 -0.95
C SER A 101 43.98 -0.44 -0.99
N ASP A 102 44.39 0.04 -2.16
CA ASP A 102 44.80 1.42 -2.52
C ASP A 102 43.69 2.50 -2.40
N HIS A 103 42.75 2.36 -1.47
CA HIS A 103 41.70 3.34 -1.27
C HIS A 103 42.21 4.51 -0.41
N THR A 104 42.35 5.69 -1.02
CA THR A 104 42.73 6.93 -0.32
C THR A 104 41.80 7.22 0.86
N ILE A 105 42.34 7.21 2.09
CA ILE A 105 41.57 7.50 3.30
C ILE A 105 41.48 9.01 3.44
N THR A 106 40.36 9.59 3.02
CA THR A 106 40.12 11.03 3.21
C THR A 106 39.41 11.26 4.55
N PRO A 107 39.65 12.40 5.24
CA PRO A 107 38.92 12.75 6.46
C PRO A 107 37.41 12.74 6.29
N LEU A 108 36.92 13.13 5.11
CA LEU A 108 35.51 13.06 4.75
C LEU A 108 34.99 11.61 4.75
N ARG A 109 35.73 10.65 4.17
CA ARG A 109 35.36 9.23 4.17
C ARG A 109 35.29 8.68 5.60
N VAL A 110 36.27 8.99 6.44
CA VAL A 110 36.27 8.57 7.85
C VAL A 110 35.05 9.13 8.58
N GLY A 111 34.76 10.42 8.41
CA GLY A 111 33.58 11.04 8.99
C GLY A 111 32.28 10.37 8.54
N VAL A 112 32.10 10.15 7.23
CA VAL A 112 30.92 9.48 6.67
C VAL A 112 30.77 8.05 7.22
N VAL A 113 31.85 7.27 7.28
CA VAL A 113 31.81 5.91 7.85
C VAL A 113 31.36 5.94 9.30
N VAL A 114 31.88 6.87 10.11
CA VAL A 114 31.45 7.03 11.50
C VAL A 114 29.98 7.43 11.60
N VAL A 115 29.48 8.33 10.74
CA VAL A 115 28.04 8.67 10.69
C VAL A 115 27.21 7.43 10.38
N VAL A 116 27.61 6.63 9.38
CA VAL A 116 26.88 5.41 8.98
C VAL A 116 26.85 4.38 10.11
N ILE A 117 27.99 4.14 10.77
CA ILE A 117 28.07 3.22 11.92
C ILE A 117 27.21 3.72 13.07
N ALA A 118 27.30 5.02 13.41
CA ALA A 118 26.50 5.62 14.47
C ALA A 118 25.00 5.57 14.13
N ALA A 119 24.62 5.85 12.88
CA ALA A 119 23.24 5.76 12.43
C ALA A 119 22.69 4.33 12.56
N PHE A 120 23.46 3.32 12.14
CA PHE A 120 23.09 1.91 12.27
C PHE A 120 22.93 1.48 13.73
N ALA A 121 23.80 1.97 14.62
CA ALA A 121 23.73 1.67 16.05
C ALA A 121 22.58 2.39 16.77
N LEU A 122 22.27 3.63 16.38
CA LEU A 122 21.30 4.49 17.07
C LEU A 122 19.86 4.33 16.56
N MET A 123 19.66 3.97 15.28
CA MET A 123 18.31 3.82 14.71
C MET A 123 17.44 2.79 15.45
N PRO A 124 17.91 1.57 15.77
CA PRO A 124 17.09 0.61 16.52
C PRO A 124 16.67 1.12 17.89
N VAL A 125 17.57 1.83 18.58
CA VAL A 125 17.29 2.44 19.89
C VAL A 125 16.27 3.57 19.74
N ALA A 126 16.42 4.43 18.73
CA ALA A 126 15.48 5.51 18.45
C ALA A 126 14.07 4.96 18.19
N ASN A 127 13.97 3.93 17.34
CA ASN A 127 12.71 3.29 16.98
C ASN A 127 12.05 2.59 18.17
N ALA A 128 12.83 1.91 19.02
CA ALA A 128 12.30 1.25 20.21
C ALA A 128 11.75 2.26 21.24
N VAL A 129 12.48 3.37 21.48
CA VAL A 129 12.01 4.43 22.39
C VAL A 129 10.76 5.13 21.84
N ALA A 130 10.75 5.48 20.56
CA ALA A 130 9.56 6.03 19.91
C ALA A 130 8.38 5.05 19.93
N GLY A 131 8.66 3.75 19.77
CA GLY A 131 7.67 2.69 19.87
C GLY A 131 7.02 2.58 21.25
N VAL A 132 7.79 2.67 22.33
CA VAL A 132 7.23 2.73 23.70
C VAL A 132 6.33 3.93 23.89
N THR A 133 6.80 5.13 23.50
CA THR A 133 6.00 6.34 23.68
C THR A 133 4.72 6.34 22.85
N LEU A 134 4.79 5.82 21.61
CA LEU A 134 3.60 5.65 20.78
C LEU A 134 2.66 4.58 21.36
N SER A 135 3.20 3.46 21.84
CA SER A 135 2.44 2.43 22.57
C SER A 135 1.67 3.01 23.74
N ASP A 136 2.35 3.75 24.63
CA ASP A 136 1.73 4.35 25.81
C ASP A 136 0.63 5.34 25.41
N GLN A 137 0.85 6.14 24.37
CA GLN A 137 -0.14 7.08 23.83
C GLN A 137 -1.37 6.33 23.30
N THR A 138 -1.18 5.36 22.41
CA THR A 138 -2.25 4.54 21.84
C THR A 138 -3.03 3.82 22.94
N MET A 139 -2.35 3.08 23.82
CA MET A 139 -2.99 2.33 24.91
C MET A 139 -3.76 3.24 25.88
N SER A 140 -3.29 4.46 26.12
CA SER A 140 -3.98 5.42 27.01
C SER A 140 -5.26 6.02 26.42
N GLN A 141 -5.37 6.03 25.08
CA GLN A 141 -6.50 6.59 24.34
C GLN A 141 -7.47 5.51 23.85
N THR A 142 -7.09 4.23 24.00
CA THR A 142 -7.86 3.10 23.50
C THR A 142 -8.91 2.67 24.51
N ALA A 143 -10.17 2.58 24.09
CA ALA A 143 -11.21 1.93 24.86
C ALA A 143 -11.14 0.41 24.64
N THR A 144 -11.24 -0.39 25.72
CA THR A 144 -11.44 -1.83 25.56
C THR A 144 -12.94 -2.11 25.54
N VAL A 145 -13.42 -2.73 24.47
CA VAL A 145 -14.84 -3.02 24.22
C VAL A 145 -15.11 -4.51 24.41
N GLU A 146 -16.34 -4.84 24.82
CA GLU A 146 -16.79 -6.24 24.98
C GLU A 146 -17.32 -6.84 23.68
N GLN A 147 -17.74 -5.99 22.75
CA GLN A 147 -18.33 -6.33 21.46
C GLN A 147 -17.86 -5.31 20.43
N LEU A 148 -17.87 -5.71 19.16
CA LEU A 148 -17.50 -4.90 18.01
C LEU A 148 -18.77 -4.49 17.26
N ASP A 149 -18.70 -3.39 16.53
CA ASP A 149 -19.82 -2.95 15.68
C ASP A 149 -20.07 -3.95 14.53
N ASP A 150 -21.34 -4.18 14.23
CA ASP A 150 -21.76 -4.94 13.06
C ASP A 150 -21.38 -4.21 11.76
N VAL A 151 -21.16 -4.99 10.72
CA VAL A 151 -20.85 -4.49 9.37
C VAL A 151 -22.05 -3.80 8.72
N ASP A 152 -21.79 -2.78 7.91
CA ASP A 152 -22.81 -2.22 7.03
C ASP A 152 -23.13 -3.20 5.89
N ALA A 153 -24.20 -3.98 6.07
CA ALA A 153 -24.66 -4.97 5.10
C ALA A 153 -25.15 -4.36 3.78
N ASP A 154 -25.56 -3.09 3.76
CA ASP A 154 -25.99 -2.38 2.55
C ASP A 154 -24.80 -1.97 1.68
N ASN A 155 -23.61 -1.83 2.28
CA ASN A 155 -22.38 -1.43 1.58
C ASN A 155 -21.23 -2.43 1.77
N PRO A 156 -21.40 -3.69 1.33
CA PRO A 156 -20.41 -4.74 1.56
C PRO A 156 -19.13 -4.51 0.76
N ARG A 157 -17.98 -4.87 1.34
CA ARG A 157 -16.68 -4.82 0.63
C ARG A 157 -16.44 -6.10 -0.18
N ILE A 158 -17.12 -6.32 -1.30
CA ILE A 158 -16.98 -7.59 -2.04
C ILE A 158 -15.71 -7.63 -2.90
N VAL A 159 -15.40 -6.54 -3.61
CA VAL A 159 -14.28 -6.50 -4.56
C VAL A 159 -12.96 -6.18 -3.84
N THR A 160 -11.92 -6.99 -4.08
CA THR A 160 -10.56 -6.74 -3.57
C THR A 160 -9.86 -5.63 -4.37
N ARG A 161 -8.78 -5.05 -3.82
CA ARG A 161 -8.01 -3.99 -4.50
C ARG A 161 -7.47 -4.46 -5.85
N ALA A 162 -6.90 -5.67 -5.89
CA ALA A 162 -6.29 -6.23 -7.09
C ALA A 162 -7.31 -6.51 -8.21
N VAL A 163 -8.50 -7.00 -7.87
CA VAL A 163 -9.61 -7.18 -8.83
C VAL A 163 -10.13 -5.83 -9.33
N ALA A 164 -10.24 -4.83 -8.45
CA ALA A 164 -10.65 -3.50 -8.86
C ALA A 164 -9.65 -2.85 -9.83
N GLU A 165 -8.34 -2.98 -9.59
CA GLU A 165 -7.31 -2.53 -10.52
C GLU A 165 -7.43 -3.23 -11.88
N ARG A 166 -7.75 -4.53 -11.89
CA ARG A 166 -8.01 -5.29 -13.11
C ARG A 166 -9.25 -4.80 -13.86
N TYR A 167 -10.37 -4.57 -13.16
CA TYR A 167 -11.59 -4.01 -13.75
C TYR A 167 -11.37 -2.60 -14.32
N ALA A 168 -10.70 -1.72 -13.56
CA ALA A 168 -10.37 -0.37 -14.00
C ALA A 168 -9.46 -0.39 -15.24
N SER A 169 -8.43 -1.25 -15.26
CA SER A 169 -7.50 -1.34 -16.40
C SER A 169 -8.16 -1.91 -17.66
N ASN A 170 -9.04 -2.91 -17.54
CA ASN A 170 -9.71 -3.54 -18.67
C ASN A 170 -10.75 -2.62 -19.35
N THR A 171 -11.31 -1.66 -18.61
CA THR A 171 -12.29 -0.70 -19.14
C THR A 171 -11.64 0.57 -19.69
N LEU A 172 -10.32 0.75 -19.50
CA LEU A 172 -9.60 1.93 -19.92
C LEU A 172 -9.40 1.96 -21.45
N ASN A 173 -9.98 2.96 -22.10
CA ASN A 173 -9.88 3.17 -23.56
C ASN A 173 -8.99 4.37 -23.97
N ARG A 174 -8.07 4.79 -23.10
CA ARG A 174 -7.24 6.00 -23.29
C ARG A 174 -5.74 5.66 -23.34
N PRO A 175 -5.13 5.46 -24.52
CA PRO A 175 -3.76 4.96 -24.67
C PRO A 175 -2.65 5.83 -24.09
N GLN A 176 -2.94 7.09 -23.73
CA GLN A 176 -1.96 8.02 -23.14
C GLN A 176 -2.04 8.08 -21.61
N TYR A 177 -2.92 7.26 -21.03
CA TYR A 177 -3.25 7.25 -19.62
C TYR A 177 -3.23 5.82 -19.10
N ARG A 178 -3.06 5.70 -17.79
CA ARG A 178 -3.16 4.47 -17.03
C ARG A 178 -3.96 4.71 -15.77
N VAL A 179 -4.50 3.64 -15.21
CA VAL A 179 -5.02 3.64 -13.85
C VAL A 179 -3.83 3.81 -12.89
N GLY A 180 -3.93 4.78 -11.99
CA GLY A 180 -2.93 5.00 -10.95
C GLY A 180 -3.12 4.06 -9.76
N GLU A 181 -2.45 4.38 -8.65
CA GLU A 181 -2.63 3.65 -7.39
C GLU A 181 -4.05 3.88 -6.85
N THR A 182 -4.68 2.79 -6.41
CA THR A 182 -6.10 2.73 -6.07
C THR A 182 -6.29 2.77 -4.56
N ASP A 183 -7.23 3.60 -4.10
CA ASP A 183 -7.59 3.75 -2.69
C ASP A 183 -9.13 3.87 -2.56
N ILE A 184 -9.69 3.71 -1.38
CA ILE A 184 -11.13 3.71 -1.15
C ILE A 184 -11.65 5.14 -1.00
N SER A 185 -12.73 5.45 -1.70
CA SER A 185 -13.53 6.65 -1.53
C SER A 185 -15.01 6.30 -1.45
N VAL A 186 -15.73 6.99 -0.57
CA VAL A 186 -17.17 6.81 -0.43
C VAL A 186 -17.90 7.85 -1.27
N VAL A 187 -18.79 7.44 -2.17
CA VAL A 187 -19.55 8.37 -3.01
C VAL A 187 -21.03 8.12 -2.81
N ASN A 188 -21.72 9.09 -2.19
CA ASN A 188 -23.14 8.99 -1.83
C ASN A 188 -23.46 7.76 -0.94
N GLY A 189 -22.58 7.43 0.00
CA GLY A 189 -22.72 6.28 0.91
C GLY A 189 -22.10 4.99 0.38
N THR A 190 -21.96 4.84 -0.94
CA THR A 190 -21.39 3.62 -1.53
C THR A 190 -19.86 3.67 -1.61
N PRO A 191 -19.15 2.64 -1.13
CA PRO A 191 -17.70 2.55 -1.22
C PRO A 191 -17.25 2.17 -2.63
N TYR A 192 -16.26 2.90 -3.14
CA TYR A 192 -15.62 2.66 -4.43
C TYR A 192 -14.11 2.54 -4.26
N TRP A 193 -13.50 1.64 -5.01
CA TRP A 193 -12.09 1.71 -5.32
C TRP A 193 -11.86 2.83 -6.33
N ALA A 194 -11.26 3.92 -5.88
CA ALA A 194 -11.02 5.13 -6.63
C ALA A 194 -9.56 5.23 -7.05
N ALA A 195 -9.34 5.31 -8.36
CA ALA A 195 -8.01 5.37 -8.94
C ALA A 195 -7.86 6.59 -9.85
N PRO A 196 -6.77 7.36 -9.75
CA PRO A 196 -6.55 8.50 -10.61
C PRO A 196 -6.25 8.04 -12.04
N LEU A 197 -6.85 8.72 -13.02
CA LEU A 197 -6.51 8.51 -14.42
C LEU A 197 -5.24 9.30 -14.78
N ALA A 198 -4.10 8.70 -14.46
CA ALA A 198 -2.78 9.30 -14.56
C ALA A 198 -2.20 9.21 -15.98
N PRO A 199 -1.39 10.19 -16.43
CA PRO A 199 -0.65 10.06 -17.68
C PRO A 199 0.30 8.86 -17.68
N ASP A 200 0.38 8.14 -18.80
CA ASP A 200 1.25 6.97 -18.95
C ASP A 200 2.50 7.25 -19.79
N GLY A 201 3.65 6.78 -19.32
CA GLY A 201 4.96 7.01 -19.92
C GLY A 201 5.55 8.40 -19.65
N LEU A 202 6.89 8.48 -19.65
CA LEU A 202 7.66 9.66 -19.22
C LEU A 202 7.23 10.97 -19.92
N PHE A 203 7.03 10.93 -21.24
CA PHE A 203 6.64 12.12 -22.00
C PHE A 203 5.26 12.64 -21.59
N ASN A 204 4.28 11.75 -21.37
CA ASN A 204 2.94 12.16 -20.97
C ASN A 204 2.91 12.60 -19.50
N THR A 205 3.66 11.94 -18.60
CA THR A 205 3.84 12.37 -17.19
C THR A 205 4.36 13.81 -17.07
N ILE A 206 5.18 14.27 -18.03
CA ILE A 206 5.70 15.65 -18.09
C ILE A 206 4.70 16.61 -18.76
N THR A 207 4.07 16.18 -19.87
CA THR A 207 3.33 17.10 -20.76
C THR A 207 1.82 17.15 -20.53
N LYS A 208 1.23 16.10 -19.95
CA LYS A 208 -0.22 16.00 -19.69
C LYS A 208 -0.55 16.24 -18.23
N ARG A 209 -1.85 16.21 -17.93
CA ARG A 209 -2.44 16.33 -16.59
C ARG A 209 -3.19 15.04 -16.28
N GLN A 210 -3.53 14.81 -15.01
CA GLN A 210 -4.49 13.77 -14.67
C GLN A 210 -5.84 14.11 -15.33
N ALA A 211 -6.47 13.13 -15.98
CA ALA A 211 -7.65 13.35 -16.82
C ALA A 211 -8.99 12.98 -16.16
N GLY A 212 -8.95 12.47 -14.94
CA GLY A 212 -10.14 12.08 -14.20
C GLY A 212 -9.83 11.12 -13.05
N THR A 213 -10.89 10.45 -12.60
CA THR A 213 -10.88 9.37 -11.61
C THR A 213 -11.70 8.20 -12.13
N VAL A 214 -11.17 7.00 -12.04
CA VAL A 214 -11.90 5.76 -12.28
C VAL A 214 -12.42 5.24 -10.94
N LEU A 215 -13.69 4.86 -10.89
CA LEU A 215 -14.35 4.32 -9.72
C LEU A 215 -14.84 2.91 -10.05
N VAL A 216 -14.46 1.94 -9.22
CA VAL A 216 -14.93 0.56 -9.30
C VAL A 216 -15.77 0.27 -8.07
N ASP A 217 -17.02 -0.13 -8.30
CA ASP A 217 -17.96 -0.43 -7.22
C ASP A 217 -17.44 -1.59 -6.36
N MET A 218 -17.41 -1.39 -5.04
CA MET A 218 -16.96 -2.43 -4.11
C MET A 218 -18.08 -3.41 -3.73
N THR A 219 -19.34 -3.02 -3.93
CA THR A 219 -20.52 -3.70 -3.37
C THR A 219 -21.04 -4.86 -4.22
N THR A 220 -20.46 -5.08 -5.40
CA THR A 220 -20.91 -6.12 -6.33
C THR A 220 -19.74 -6.85 -6.96
N GLN A 221 -19.90 -8.15 -7.24
CA GLN A 221 -18.90 -8.92 -7.99
C GLN A 221 -18.82 -8.52 -9.47
N GLN A 222 -19.83 -7.81 -9.99
CA GLN A 222 -19.82 -7.37 -11.38
C GLN A 222 -18.78 -6.28 -11.61
N ALA A 223 -18.20 -6.24 -12.80
CA ALA A 223 -17.28 -5.18 -13.22
C ALA A 223 -18.01 -3.85 -13.47
N ASN A 224 -18.54 -3.24 -12.42
CA ASN A 224 -19.22 -1.95 -12.46
C ASN A 224 -18.20 -0.82 -12.32
N VAL A 225 -17.72 -0.34 -13.47
CA VAL A 225 -16.71 0.71 -13.55
C VAL A 225 -17.30 1.98 -14.16
N ARG A 226 -17.07 3.12 -13.50
CA ARG A 226 -17.40 4.44 -14.04
C ARG A 226 -16.20 5.37 -13.97
N SER A 227 -16.14 6.34 -14.87
CA SER A 227 -15.12 7.39 -14.86
C SER A 227 -15.75 8.73 -14.59
N VAL A 228 -15.15 9.51 -13.69
CA VAL A 228 -15.43 10.93 -13.52
C VAL A 228 -14.37 11.69 -14.29
N ASP A 229 -14.77 12.29 -15.40
CA ASP A 229 -13.87 13.01 -16.29
C ASP A 229 -13.65 14.44 -15.79
N GLY A 230 -12.40 14.89 -15.85
CA GLY A 230 -12.02 16.25 -15.50
C GLY A 230 -10.49 16.36 -15.44
N GLU A 231 -9.92 17.39 -16.05
CA GLU A 231 -8.49 17.63 -15.85
C GLU A 231 -8.25 18.29 -14.49
N LEU A 232 -7.28 17.78 -13.71
CA LEU A 232 -6.77 18.49 -12.54
C LEU A 232 -5.49 19.24 -12.90
N GLU A 233 -5.39 20.51 -12.51
CA GLU A 233 -4.16 21.30 -12.71
C GLU A 233 -2.97 20.65 -12.00
N THR A 234 -3.22 20.12 -10.80
CA THR A 234 -2.26 19.37 -9.99
C THR A 234 -2.84 17.99 -9.73
N GLY A 235 -2.12 16.94 -10.15
CA GLY A 235 -2.64 15.58 -10.19
C GLY A 235 -1.66 14.52 -9.71
N VAL A 236 -2.17 13.30 -9.53
CA VAL A 236 -1.40 12.07 -9.29
C VAL A 236 -0.79 11.58 -10.62
N GLY A 237 0.39 10.94 -10.53
CA GLY A 237 1.09 10.36 -11.68
C GLY A 237 1.68 11.35 -12.68
N THR A 238 1.77 12.64 -12.31
CA THR A 238 2.54 13.68 -13.03
C THR A 238 3.87 13.97 -12.32
N ILE A 239 4.71 14.86 -12.86
CA ILE A 239 6.00 15.26 -12.24
C ILE A 239 6.11 16.79 -12.06
N PHE A 240 7.04 17.23 -11.21
CA PHE A 240 7.32 18.64 -10.90
C PHE A 240 6.07 19.40 -10.43
N TYR A 241 5.89 20.66 -10.85
CA TYR A 241 4.85 21.57 -10.37
C TYR A 241 3.41 21.09 -10.61
N ARG A 242 3.20 20.06 -11.46
CA ARG A 242 1.89 19.43 -11.68
C ARG A 242 1.64 18.26 -10.73
N ASN A 243 2.67 17.74 -10.08
CA ASN A 243 2.56 16.65 -9.13
C ASN A 243 2.05 17.16 -7.78
N TYR A 244 1.03 16.50 -7.24
CA TYR A 244 0.44 16.86 -5.95
C TYR A 244 1.47 16.98 -4.82
N ARG A 245 2.35 15.97 -4.67
CA ARG A 245 3.36 15.92 -3.60
C ARG A 245 4.42 16.99 -3.77
N TRP A 246 4.86 17.23 -5.01
CA TRP A 246 5.79 18.32 -5.30
C TRP A 246 5.17 19.67 -4.94
N LYS A 247 3.90 19.91 -5.30
CA LYS A 247 3.20 21.17 -4.99
C LYS A 247 3.07 21.35 -3.48
N LEU A 248 2.59 20.34 -2.75
CA LEU A 248 2.50 20.35 -1.29
C LEU A 248 3.84 20.70 -0.63
N LEU A 249 4.92 20.00 -0.97
CA LEU A 249 6.26 20.25 -0.42
C LEU A 249 6.88 21.60 -0.86
N LYS A 250 6.32 22.25 -1.88
CA LYS A 250 6.77 23.57 -2.35
C LYS A 250 6.00 24.72 -1.73
N SER A 251 4.69 24.59 -1.57
CA SER A 251 3.83 25.68 -1.14
C SER A 251 3.36 25.56 0.31
N GLN A 252 3.39 24.37 0.91
CA GLN A 252 2.90 24.10 2.26
C GLN A 252 4.04 23.65 3.19
N ALA A 253 3.69 23.00 4.31
CA ALA A 253 4.64 22.54 5.31
C ALA A 253 5.60 21.50 4.72
N TYR A 254 6.90 21.77 4.83
CA TYR A 254 7.94 20.88 4.28
C TYR A 254 8.40 19.81 5.27
N LEU A 255 8.14 19.97 6.57
CA LEU A 255 8.61 19.05 7.62
C LEU A 255 7.45 18.24 8.21
N VAL A 256 6.62 17.69 7.31
CA VAL A 256 5.45 16.85 7.63
C VAL A 256 5.46 15.64 6.69
N ASP A 257 4.90 14.52 7.13
CA ASP A 257 4.78 13.35 6.28
C ASP A 257 3.41 13.30 5.61
N TYR A 258 3.39 13.58 4.31
CA TYR A 258 2.21 13.42 3.47
C TYR A 258 2.03 11.95 3.11
N GLY A 259 0.87 11.40 3.49
CA GLY A 259 0.46 10.03 3.19
C GLY A 259 0.08 9.82 1.72
N ASP A 260 -0.61 8.72 1.47
CA ASP A 260 -1.02 8.33 0.12
C ASP A 260 -2.24 9.17 -0.33
N PRO A 261 -2.30 9.58 -1.61
CA PRO A 261 -3.36 10.46 -2.10
C PRO A 261 -4.63 9.67 -2.38
N LYS A 262 -5.77 10.17 -1.88
CA LYS A 262 -7.10 9.59 -2.12
C LYS A 262 -7.90 10.45 -3.08
N MET A 263 -8.49 9.84 -4.10
CA MET A 263 -9.38 10.53 -5.03
C MET A 263 -10.78 10.60 -4.43
N VAL A 264 -11.26 11.79 -4.10
CA VAL A 264 -12.59 12.00 -3.48
C VAL A 264 -13.51 12.68 -4.47
N ILE A 265 -14.72 12.16 -4.64
CA ILE A 265 -15.74 12.75 -5.52
C ILE A 265 -16.88 13.30 -4.67
N HIS A 266 -17.12 14.61 -4.78
CA HIS A 266 -18.22 15.29 -4.11
C HIS A 266 -18.96 16.18 -5.11
N ASN A 267 -20.28 16.00 -5.24
CA ASN A 267 -21.12 16.72 -6.21
C ASN A 267 -20.54 16.71 -7.63
N GLU A 268 -20.16 15.53 -8.13
CA GLU A 268 -19.52 15.31 -9.45
C GLU A 268 -18.17 16.03 -9.64
N THR A 269 -17.66 16.68 -8.60
CA THR A 269 -16.36 17.35 -8.62
C THR A 269 -15.33 16.46 -7.94
N GLN A 270 -14.17 16.35 -8.58
CA GLN A 270 -13.06 15.54 -8.08
C GLN A 270 -12.08 16.37 -7.25
N TYR A 271 -11.62 15.78 -6.17
CA TYR A 271 -10.63 16.34 -5.25
C TYR A 271 -9.54 15.30 -5.01
N ILE A 272 -8.32 15.76 -4.72
CA ILE A 272 -7.27 14.91 -4.17
C ILE A 272 -7.16 15.25 -2.70
N THR A 273 -7.31 14.25 -1.85
CA THR A 273 -7.15 14.41 -0.41
C THR A 273 -5.91 13.66 0.04
N VAL A 274 -5.11 14.28 0.89
CA VAL A 274 -3.83 13.71 1.34
C VAL A 274 -3.76 13.87 2.85
N PRO A 275 -4.00 12.82 3.64
CA PRO A 275 -3.80 12.88 5.07
C PRO A 275 -2.30 13.09 5.36
N TYR A 276 -1.97 13.84 6.41
CA TYR A 276 -0.58 14.06 6.79
C TYR A 276 -0.36 13.95 8.30
N THR A 277 0.87 13.58 8.66
CA THR A 277 1.32 13.49 10.05
C THR A 277 2.42 14.50 10.35
N GLU A 278 2.43 14.97 11.58
CA GLU A 278 3.43 15.88 12.11
C GLU A 278 4.25 15.18 13.21
N PRO A 279 5.54 15.50 13.37
CA PRO A 279 6.34 14.92 14.43
C PRO A 279 6.14 15.67 15.76
N THR A 280 5.88 14.94 16.83
CA THR A 280 5.96 15.42 18.21
C THR A 280 7.31 15.02 18.80
N PHE A 281 8.11 15.99 19.24
CA PHE A 281 9.44 15.74 19.79
C PHE A 281 9.42 15.53 21.31
N HIS A 282 10.17 14.54 21.75
CA HIS A 282 10.34 14.17 23.14
C HIS A 282 11.83 14.18 23.50
N LEU A 283 12.18 14.65 24.70
CA LEU A 283 13.58 14.71 25.16
C LEU A 283 13.98 13.49 26.00
N THR A 284 13.03 12.88 26.69
CA THR A 284 13.25 11.80 27.66
C THR A 284 12.52 10.52 27.24
N PRO A 285 13.06 9.32 27.56
CA PRO A 285 14.34 9.06 28.22
C PRO A 285 15.56 9.30 27.30
N LEU A 286 15.34 9.30 25.98
CA LEU A 286 16.30 9.72 24.96
C LEU A 286 15.57 10.63 23.95
N PRO A 287 16.25 11.57 23.28
CA PRO A 287 15.63 12.40 22.25
C PRO A 287 15.05 11.57 21.10
N HIS A 288 13.74 11.67 20.87
CA HIS A 288 13.03 10.95 19.81
C HIS A 288 11.81 11.76 19.34
N SER A 289 11.11 11.28 18.31
CA SER A 289 9.81 11.83 17.93
C SER A 289 8.79 10.73 17.67
N THR A 290 7.52 11.04 17.92
CA THR A 290 6.38 10.20 17.53
C THR A 290 5.52 10.94 16.51
N PRO A 291 4.93 10.25 15.51
CA PRO A 291 4.00 10.88 14.59
C PRO A 291 2.65 11.15 15.27
N HIS A 292 1.99 12.24 14.90
CA HIS A 292 0.60 12.50 15.24
C HIS A 292 -0.17 13.02 14.03
N TRP A 293 -1.49 12.85 14.02
CA TRP A 293 -2.32 13.28 12.90
C TRP A 293 -2.36 14.82 12.81
N GLY A 294 -1.81 15.37 11.74
CA GLY A 294 -1.74 16.82 11.50
C GLY A 294 -2.99 17.37 10.80
N GLY A 295 -3.67 16.52 10.01
CA GLY A 295 -4.90 16.87 9.30
C GLY A 295 -4.94 16.28 7.89
N VAL A 296 -5.68 16.95 7.00
CA VAL A 296 -5.87 16.54 5.60
C VAL A 296 -5.63 17.72 4.67
N ALA A 297 -4.78 17.54 3.67
CA ALA A 297 -4.64 18.50 2.57
C ALA A 297 -5.67 18.18 1.49
N VAL A 298 -6.53 19.13 1.15
CA VAL A 298 -7.51 19.00 0.07
C VAL A 298 -7.04 19.81 -1.13
N ILE A 299 -6.95 19.17 -2.29
CA ILE A 299 -6.55 19.78 -3.55
C ILE A 299 -7.75 19.77 -4.49
N ASP A 300 -8.17 20.97 -4.90
CA ASP A 300 -9.29 21.14 -5.82
C ASP A 300 -8.85 20.97 -7.30
N PRO A 301 -9.79 20.95 -8.27
CA PRO A 301 -9.45 20.85 -9.69
C PRO A 301 -8.54 21.96 -10.23
N SER A 302 -8.59 23.16 -9.65
CA SER A 302 -7.69 24.28 -9.99
C SER A 302 -6.28 24.12 -9.39
N GLY A 303 -6.10 23.11 -8.54
CA GLY A 303 -4.88 22.87 -7.80
C GLY A 303 -4.71 23.83 -6.62
N SER A 304 -5.76 24.54 -6.19
CA SER A 304 -5.74 25.21 -4.89
C SER A 304 -5.59 24.16 -3.79
N ILE A 305 -4.90 24.50 -2.71
CA ILE A 305 -4.62 23.58 -1.62
C ILE A 305 -5.16 24.19 -0.33
N ASP A 306 -6.11 23.51 0.29
CA ASP A 306 -6.62 23.81 1.61
C ASP A 306 -6.06 22.80 2.61
N MET A 307 -5.28 23.30 3.57
CA MET A 307 -4.75 22.48 4.68
C MET A 307 -5.77 22.52 5.81
N LEU A 308 -6.51 21.43 5.99
CA LEU A 308 -7.53 21.32 7.03
C LEU A 308 -6.92 20.62 8.25
N SER A 309 -7.13 21.19 9.44
CA SER A 309 -6.91 20.48 10.70
C SER A 309 -7.89 19.30 10.84
N PRO A 310 -7.65 18.34 11.74
CA PRO A 310 -8.58 17.23 12.02
C PRO A 310 -10.04 17.65 12.18
N SER A 311 -10.30 18.70 12.98
CA SER A 311 -11.65 19.21 13.21
C SER A 311 -12.26 19.92 12.01
N GLU A 312 -11.45 20.61 11.20
CA GLU A 312 -11.93 21.26 9.98
C GLU A 312 -12.21 20.23 8.88
N ALA A 313 -11.41 19.17 8.81
CA ALA A 313 -11.61 18.06 7.89
C ALA A 313 -12.91 17.31 8.21
N ALA A 314 -13.15 16.98 9.49
CA ALA A 314 -14.39 16.36 9.95
C ALA A 314 -15.63 17.23 9.72
N ALA A 315 -15.50 18.56 9.76
CA ALA A 315 -16.60 19.49 9.48
C ALA A 315 -16.80 19.77 7.98
N SER A 316 -15.94 19.24 7.10
CA SER A 316 -15.97 19.52 5.67
C SER A 316 -17.03 18.67 4.95
N PRO A 317 -17.97 19.26 4.21
CA PRO A 317 -18.96 18.51 3.43
C PRO A 317 -18.34 17.59 2.37
N ILE A 318 -17.12 17.90 1.91
CA ILE A 318 -16.38 17.10 0.93
C ILE A 318 -15.91 15.77 1.56
N LEU A 319 -15.75 15.74 2.88
CA LEU A 319 -15.02 14.71 3.62
C LEU A 319 -15.87 13.91 4.63
N ASP A 320 -17.14 14.24 4.83
CA ASP A 320 -18.07 13.72 5.86
C ASP A 320 -18.22 12.19 5.94
N THR A 321 -17.82 11.47 4.88
CA THR A 321 -17.87 10.00 4.79
C THR A 321 -16.54 9.38 4.39
N GLN A 322 -15.48 10.18 4.31
CA GLN A 322 -14.17 9.72 3.89
C GLN A 322 -13.34 9.28 5.09
N GLN A 323 -12.39 8.41 4.80
CA GLN A 323 -11.31 8.02 5.69
C GLN A 323 -10.26 9.15 5.79
N LEU A 324 -10.31 9.92 6.87
CA LEU A 324 -9.47 11.10 7.14
C LEU A 324 -8.21 10.75 7.93
N TYR A 325 -8.33 9.82 8.86
CA TYR A 325 -7.23 9.39 9.69
C TYR A 325 -6.22 8.58 8.86
N PRO A 326 -4.89 8.82 8.95
CA PRO A 326 -3.92 8.16 8.08
C PRO A 326 -3.80 6.66 8.38
N GLU A 327 -3.97 5.80 7.38
CA GLU A 327 -3.85 4.33 7.50
C GLU A 327 -2.50 3.88 8.06
N LYS A 328 -1.40 4.45 7.54
CA LYS A 328 -0.05 4.16 8.04
C LYS A 328 0.10 4.52 9.52
N LEU A 329 -0.55 5.59 9.98
CA LEU A 329 -0.53 5.99 11.38
C LEU A 329 -1.35 5.02 12.23
N ALA A 330 -2.53 4.59 11.76
CA ALA A 330 -3.34 3.58 12.43
C ALA A 330 -2.55 2.28 12.65
N LEU A 331 -1.97 1.76 11.57
CA LEU A 331 -1.18 0.53 11.63
C LEU A 331 0.07 0.67 12.49
N GLN A 332 0.81 1.77 12.34
CA GLN A 332 2.01 2.03 13.15
C GLN A 332 1.67 2.16 14.64
N SER A 333 0.53 2.76 14.98
CA SER A 333 0.06 2.91 16.35
C SER A 333 -0.27 1.56 16.97
N VAL A 334 -1.06 0.72 16.27
CA VAL A 334 -1.37 -0.66 16.74
C VAL A 334 -0.10 -1.49 16.87
N ALA A 335 0.76 -1.49 15.83
CA ALA A 335 2.01 -2.25 15.83
C ALA A 335 2.99 -1.81 16.93
N ALA A 336 2.97 -0.53 17.33
CA ALA A 336 3.79 -0.03 18.43
C ALA A 336 3.37 -0.64 19.77
N THR A 337 2.11 -1.05 19.95
CA THR A 337 1.62 -1.60 21.23
C THR A 337 2.28 -2.91 21.64
N LYS A 338 3.07 -3.55 20.76
CA LYS A 338 4.01 -4.62 21.14
C LYS A 338 5.02 -4.20 22.22
N TYR A 339 5.27 -2.90 22.37
CA TYR A 339 6.12 -2.32 23.40
C TYR A 339 5.37 -1.99 24.70
N ARG A 340 4.10 -2.42 24.87
CA ARG A 340 3.28 -2.13 26.06
C ARG A 340 3.91 -2.54 27.40
N ASN A 341 4.75 -3.57 27.37
CA ASN A 341 5.50 -4.07 28.53
C ASN A 341 6.98 -3.61 28.52
N GLY A 342 7.31 -2.62 27.69
CA GLY A 342 8.62 -1.99 27.57
C GLY A 342 9.61 -2.72 26.65
N ILE A 343 10.69 -2.02 26.30
CA ILE A 343 11.71 -2.49 25.35
C ILE A 343 12.34 -3.81 25.79
N LEU A 344 12.66 -3.96 27.08
CA LEU A 344 13.30 -5.17 27.58
C LEU A 344 12.40 -6.39 27.40
N ASN A 345 11.09 -6.26 27.63
CA ASN A 345 10.14 -7.34 27.42
C ASN A 345 10.16 -7.81 25.96
N THR A 346 10.03 -6.87 25.02
CA THR A 346 10.02 -7.13 23.57
C THR A 346 11.29 -7.82 23.04
N TYR A 347 12.41 -7.75 23.75
CA TYR A 347 13.67 -8.39 23.36
C TYR A 347 14.05 -9.58 24.24
N THR A 348 13.24 -9.96 25.24
CA THR A 348 13.61 -11.03 26.18
C THR A 348 12.45 -11.98 26.50
N SER A 349 11.41 -11.49 27.18
CA SER A 349 10.34 -12.30 27.73
C SER A 349 9.10 -12.39 26.84
N HIS A 350 8.90 -11.42 25.95
CA HIS A 350 7.78 -11.37 25.00
C HIS A 350 6.40 -11.50 25.67
N GLU A 351 6.25 -11.03 26.92
CA GLU A 351 4.99 -11.10 27.66
C GLU A 351 3.98 -10.16 27.01
N ASP A 352 2.81 -10.70 26.65
CA ASP A 352 1.70 -10.00 25.96
C ASP A 352 2.15 -9.21 24.71
N GLU A 353 3.23 -9.67 24.07
CA GLU A 353 3.69 -9.09 22.81
C GLU A 353 2.78 -9.54 21.67
N ILE A 354 2.40 -8.59 20.83
CA ILE A 354 1.61 -8.82 19.64
C ILE A 354 2.43 -8.63 18.37
N GLU A 355 1.95 -9.21 17.29
CA GLU A 355 2.35 -8.92 15.92
C GLU A 355 1.11 -8.68 15.05
N ILE A 356 1.24 -7.82 14.04
CA ILE A 356 0.17 -7.65 13.05
C ILE A 356 0.01 -8.99 12.33
N ALA A 357 -1.23 -9.51 12.29
CA ALA A 357 -1.49 -10.81 11.71
C ALA A 357 -1.07 -10.84 10.23
N PRO A 358 -0.27 -11.85 9.80
CA PRO A 358 0.09 -12.00 8.40
C PRO A 358 -1.15 -12.37 7.57
N LEU A 359 -1.20 -11.87 6.33
CA LEU A 359 -2.32 -12.08 5.43
C LEU A 359 -1.91 -12.86 4.18
N PRO A 360 -2.75 -13.77 3.69
CA PRO A 360 -2.66 -14.27 2.33
C PRO A 360 -3.24 -13.27 1.32
N GLY A 361 -2.76 -13.31 0.08
CA GLY A 361 -3.33 -12.59 -1.05
C GLY A 361 -2.36 -11.66 -1.79
N ASP A 362 -2.93 -10.77 -2.61
CA ASP A 362 -2.24 -10.09 -3.71
C ASP A 362 -1.79 -8.65 -3.36
N GLY A 363 -1.29 -8.46 -2.14
CA GLY A 363 -0.56 -7.24 -1.75
C GLY A 363 -1.40 -6.08 -1.23
N ASN A 364 -2.65 -6.31 -0.79
CA ASN A 364 -3.41 -5.36 0.03
C ASN A 364 -3.36 -5.77 1.51
N ASP A 365 -2.54 -5.09 2.29
CA ASP A 365 -2.29 -5.43 3.70
C ASP A 365 -3.21 -4.66 4.66
N GLN A 366 -3.23 -5.05 5.94
CA GLN A 366 -3.92 -4.31 7.01
C GLN A 366 -3.31 -2.90 7.16
N PRO A 367 -4.08 -1.88 7.57
CA PRO A 367 -5.46 -1.95 8.05
C PRO A 367 -6.47 -2.09 6.91
N PHE A 368 -7.55 -2.83 7.15
CA PHE A 368 -8.64 -2.89 6.19
C PHE A 368 -9.69 -1.83 6.50
N PHE A 369 -10.00 -0.98 5.52
CA PHE A 369 -11.16 -0.10 5.59
C PHE A 369 -12.45 -0.89 5.36
N ILE A 370 -13.42 -0.71 6.26
CA ILE A 370 -14.79 -1.20 6.14
C ILE A 370 -15.76 -0.07 6.47
N LEU A 371 -17.01 -0.23 6.03
CA LEU A 371 -18.13 0.52 6.56
C LEU A 371 -18.82 -0.36 7.59
N SER A 372 -18.97 0.18 8.80
CA SER A 372 -19.76 -0.40 9.89
C SER A 372 -21.02 0.42 10.09
N GLU A 373 -21.94 -0.04 10.94
CA GLU A 373 -23.12 0.75 11.31
C GLU A 373 -22.76 2.10 11.98
N SER A 374 -21.60 2.19 12.64
CA SER A 374 -21.11 3.44 13.25
C SER A 374 -20.34 4.33 12.28
N GLY A 375 -20.07 3.85 11.06
CA GLY A 375 -19.45 4.59 9.97
C GLY A 375 -18.12 3.98 9.49
N PRO A 376 -17.25 4.79 8.85
CA PRO A 376 -15.99 4.33 8.30
C PRO A 376 -15.01 3.90 9.39
N GLN A 377 -14.49 2.67 9.29
CA GLN A 377 -13.56 2.10 10.26
C GLN A 377 -12.39 1.41 9.57
N TYR A 378 -11.24 1.44 10.24
CA TYR A 378 -10.11 0.57 9.96
C TYR A 378 -10.13 -0.62 10.91
N VAL A 379 -9.91 -1.81 10.38
CA VAL A 379 -9.79 -3.04 11.16
C VAL A 379 -8.35 -3.57 11.09
N VAL A 380 -7.79 -3.85 12.26
CA VAL A 380 -6.46 -4.47 12.40
C VAL A 380 -6.56 -5.68 13.36
N ALA A 381 -6.31 -6.85 12.81
CA ALA A 381 -6.16 -8.09 13.55
C ALA A 381 -4.71 -8.33 13.95
N VAL A 382 -4.50 -8.72 15.20
CA VAL A 382 -3.18 -9.00 15.75
C VAL A 382 -3.14 -10.38 16.39
N GLU A 383 -2.00 -11.04 16.24
CA GLU A 383 -1.69 -12.36 16.78
C GLU A 383 -0.63 -12.24 17.88
N PRO A 384 -0.48 -13.24 18.77
CA PRO A 384 0.63 -13.29 19.71
C PRO A 384 1.96 -13.43 19.00
N TYR A 385 2.99 -12.79 19.55
CA TYR A 385 4.36 -12.96 19.09
C TYR A 385 4.76 -14.44 18.99
N GLY A 386 5.32 -14.83 17.84
CA GLY A 386 5.79 -16.18 17.55
C GLY A 386 4.88 -16.95 16.59
N ASP A 387 4.96 -18.28 16.60
CA ASP A 387 4.25 -19.14 15.64
C ASP A 387 2.77 -19.39 16.03
N ALA A 388 2.12 -18.45 16.72
CA ALA A 388 0.75 -18.55 17.17
C ALA A 388 -0.22 -17.94 16.14
N GLN A 389 -1.04 -18.77 15.48
CA GLN A 389 -2.00 -18.33 14.44
C GLN A 389 -3.42 -18.08 14.99
N GLY A 390 -3.50 -17.72 16.28
CA GLY A 390 -4.75 -17.38 16.96
C GLY A 390 -4.90 -15.87 17.02
N LEU A 391 -6.10 -15.36 16.81
CA LEU A 391 -6.39 -13.94 16.99
C LEU A 391 -6.29 -13.58 18.48
N GLN A 392 -5.40 -12.65 18.83
CA GLN A 392 -5.19 -12.22 20.22
C GLN A 392 -6.00 -10.97 20.55
N GLU A 393 -5.98 -9.98 19.66
CA GLU A 393 -6.75 -8.75 19.81
C GLU A 393 -7.27 -8.34 18.43
N LEU A 394 -8.41 -7.67 18.41
CA LEU A 394 -8.86 -6.91 17.25
C LEU A 394 -8.90 -5.43 17.61
N TRP A 395 -8.44 -4.61 16.68
CA TRP A 395 -8.44 -3.17 16.82
C TRP A 395 -9.34 -2.57 15.74
N THR A 396 -10.31 -1.77 16.17
CA THR A 396 -11.10 -0.90 15.31
C THR A 396 -10.63 0.53 15.52
N ILE A 397 -10.43 1.26 14.42
CA ILE A 397 -10.03 2.66 14.45
C ILE A 397 -11.03 3.45 13.62
N ASP A 398 -11.69 4.42 14.22
CA ASP A 398 -12.59 5.33 13.51
C ASP A 398 -11.80 6.05 12.39
N GLY A 399 -12.23 5.86 11.15
CA GLY A 399 -11.56 6.38 9.96
C GLY A 399 -11.64 7.90 9.85
N GLN A 400 -12.60 8.56 10.51
CA GLN A 400 -12.72 10.02 10.54
C GLN A 400 -11.93 10.65 11.68
N THR A 401 -12.00 10.07 12.87
CA THR A 401 -11.50 10.70 14.10
C THR A 401 -10.17 10.14 14.58
N GLY A 402 -9.83 8.89 14.21
CA GLY A 402 -8.68 8.18 14.75
C GLY A 402 -8.91 7.67 16.17
N THR A 403 -10.15 7.51 16.61
CA THR A 403 -10.48 6.91 17.91
C THR A 403 -10.22 5.42 17.88
N PHE A 404 -9.47 4.90 18.85
CA PHE A 404 -9.09 3.49 18.93
C PHE A 404 -9.99 2.73 19.88
N GLU A 405 -10.45 1.57 19.43
CA GLU A 405 -11.08 0.56 20.25
C GLU A 405 -10.35 -0.76 20.09
N ARG A 406 -10.35 -1.53 21.17
CA ARG A 406 -9.71 -2.84 21.23
C ARG A 406 -10.66 -3.86 21.80
N TYR A 407 -10.89 -4.91 21.04
CA TYR A 407 -11.58 -6.10 21.47
C TYR A 407 -10.56 -7.19 21.80
N ILE A 408 -10.72 -7.81 22.98
CA ILE A 408 -9.90 -8.95 23.41
C ILE A 408 -10.83 -10.14 23.52
N PRO A 409 -10.75 -11.12 22.61
CA PRO A 409 -11.54 -12.33 22.70
C PRO A 409 -11.29 -13.09 24.01
N THR A 410 -12.36 -13.58 24.64
CA THR A 410 -12.26 -14.43 25.83
C THR A 410 -11.89 -15.87 25.48
N ASP A 411 -12.28 -16.31 24.29
CA ASP A 411 -12.00 -17.61 23.71
C ASP A 411 -10.91 -17.50 22.63
N SER A 412 -10.22 -18.61 22.34
CA SER A 412 -9.26 -18.66 21.24
C SER A 412 -9.99 -18.57 19.90
N LEU A 413 -9.85 -17.45 19.21
CA LEU A 413 -10.37 -17.26 17.85
C LEU A 413 -9.30 -17.61 16.82
N PHE A 414 -9.71 -18.11 15.65
CA PHE A 414 -8.82 -18.35 14.53
C PHE A 414 -8.33 -17.03 13.94
N GLY A 415 -7.04 -16.95 13.58
CA GLY A 415 -6.48 -15.83 12.84
C GLY A 415 -6.78 -15.88 11.33
N PRO A 416 -6.44 -14.82 10.58
CA PRO A 416 -6.75 -14.69 9.16
C PRO A 416 -6.11 -15.78 8.29
N GLN A 417 -4.87 -16.17 8.60
CA GLN A 417 -4.17 -17.23 7.87
C GLN A 417 -4.89 -18.57 8.01
N ARG A 418 -5.34 -18.89 9.23
CA ARG A 418 -6.08 -20.12 9.50
C ARG A 418 -7.46 -20.11 8.84
N ALA A 419 -8.14 -18.96 8.80
CA ALA A 419 -9.39 -18.80 8.07
C ALA A 419 -9.21 -19.11 6.58
N ALA A 420 -8.19 -18.55 5.93
CA ALA A 420 -7.88 -18.86 4.53
C ALA A 420 -7.58 -20.35 4.30
N ASP A 421 -6.87 -21.01 5.22
CA ASP A 421 -6.63 -22.45 5.14
C ASP A 421 -7.91 -23.28 5.31
N LEU A 422 -8.87 -22.82 6.13
CA LEU A 422 -10.18 -23.46 6.29
C LEU A 422 -11.02 -23.35 5.02
N VAL A 423 -11.01 -22.19 4.34
CA VAL A 423 -11.64 -22.02 3.03
C VAL A 423 -11.05 -23.00 2.00
N ARG A 424 -9.72 -23.19 2.01
CA ARG A 424 -9.07 -24.18 1.15
C ARG A 424 -9.53 -25.61 1.42
N GLN A 425 -9.71 -25.94 2.69
CA GLN A 425 -10.16 -27.26 3.13
C GLN A 425 -11.64 -27.52 2.82
N SER A 426 -12.50 -26.50 2.91
CA SER A 426 -13.94 -26.65 2.67
C SER A 426 -14.29 -26.77 1.19
N ALA A 427 -13.47 -26.23 0.29
CA ALA A 427 -13.69 -26.26 -1.16
C ALA A 427 -12.60 -27.08 -1.90
N PRO A 428 -12.59 -28.43 -1.76
CA PRO A 428 -11.59 -29.29 -2.41
C PRO A 428 -11.74 -29.37 -3.94
N GLN A 429 -12.84 -28.87 -4.49
CA GLN A 429 -13.08 -28.80 -5.94
C GLN A 429 -12.48 -27.54 -6.58
N THR A 430 -12.11 -26.53 -5.80
CA THR A 430 -11.42 -25.33 -6.30
C THR A 430 -9.99 -25.69 -6.72
N ASP A 431 -9.58 -25.23 -7.91
CA ASP A 431 -8.22 -25.37 -8.40
C ASP A 431 -7.30 -24.33 -7.71
N TRP A 432 -6.74 -24.68 -6.56
CA TRP A 432 -5.89 -23.78 -5.76
C TRP A 432 -4.56 -23.41 -6.44
N ASP A 433 -4.21 -24.02 -7.57
CA ASP A 433 -3.10 -23.57 -8.42
C ASP A 433 -3.50 -22.41 -9.34
N ARG A 434 -4.79 -22.03 -9.37
CA ARG A 434 -5.34 -20.93 -10.18
C ARG A 434 -6.14 -19.91 -9.37
N PHE A 435 -6.46 -20.24 -8.12
CA PHE A 435 -7.23 -19.40 -7.22
C PHE A 435 -6.52 -19.25 -5.88
N SER A 436 -6.60 -18.07 -5.30
CA SER A 436 -6.02 -17.76 -4.00
C SER A 436 -7.08 -17.11 -3.08
N PRO A 437 -7.07 -17.44 -1.77
CA PRO A 437 -7.75 -16.62 -0.78
C PRO A 437 -7.07 -15.26 -0.68
N ALA A 438 -7.85 -14.19 -0.69
CA ALA A 438 -7.36 -12.82 -0.62
C ALA A 438 -8.19 -11.98 0.35
N GLU A 439 -7.51 -11.03 1.00
CA GLU A 439 -8.09 -10.06 1.93
C GLU A 439 -9.06 -10.72 2.93
N PRO A 440 -8.59 -11.60 3.84
CA PRO A 440 -9.40 -12.07 4.94
C PRO A 440 -9.63 -10.91 5.91
N ILE A 441 -10.84 -10.36 5.87
CA ILE A 441 -11.26 -9.22 6.70
C ILE A 441 -12.14 -9.76 7.81
N LEU A 442 -11.85 -9.40 9.07
CA LEU A 442 -12.77 -9.73 10.14
C LEU A 442 -14.02 -8.84 10.04
N THR A 443 -15.18 -9.45 10.10
CA THR A 443 -16.49 -8.86 9.91
C THR A 443 -17.41 -9.40 10.98
N VAL A 444 -18.16 -8.52 11.63
CA VAL A 444 -19.09 -8.90 12.69
C VAL A 444 -20.50 -8.92 12.09
N ILE A 445 -21.20 -10.02 12.32
CA ILE A 445 -22.55 -10.27 11.81
C ILE A 445 -23.36 -10.85 12.97
N ASP A 446 -24.43 -10.17 13.37
CA ASP A 446 -25.28 -10.53 14.53
C ASP A 446 -24.45 -10.81 15.80
N ASP A 447 -23.56 -9.87 16.17
CA ASP A 447 -22.66 -9.99 17.33
C ASP A 447 -21.66 -11.17 17.25
N ARG A 448 -21.44 -11.74 16.07
CA ARG A 448 -20.51 -12.88 15.87
C ARG A 448 -19.41 -12.55 14.89
N GLU A 449 -18.20 -12.99 15.21
CA GLU A 449 -17.00 -12.69 14.43
C GLU A 449 -16.82 -13.72 13.30
N TYR A 450 -16.80 -13.23 12.06
CA TYR A 450 -16.50 -14.01 10.86
C TYR A 450 -15.29 -13.44 10.13
N TRP A 451 -14.49 -14.31 9.53
CA TRP A 451 -13.54 -13.90 8.51
C TRP A 451 -14.21 -13.96 7.15
N GLN A 452 -14.42 -12.79 6.55
CA GLN A 452 -14.85 -12.69 5.17
C GLN A 452 -13.62 -12.83 4.26
N VAL A 453 -13.60 -13.85 3.43
CA VAL A 453 -12.46 -14.21 2.56
C VAL A 453 -12.93 -14.24 1.12
N ARG A 454 -12.23 -13.53 0.23
CA ARG A 454 -12.54 -13.56 -1.21
C ARG A 454 -11.67 -14.62 -1.87
N VAL A 455 -12.25 -15.47 -2.71
CA VAL A 455 -11.49 -16.39 -3.56
C VAL A 455 -11.37 -15.79 -4.94
N VAL A 456 -10.13 -15.53 -5.35
CA VAL A 456 -9.79 -14.70 -6.51
C VAL A 456 -8.90 -15.52 -7.46
N PRO A 457 -9.12 -15.50 -8.78
CA PRO A 457 -8.21 -16.12 -9.72
C PRO A 457 -6.87 -15.40 -9.76
N GLU A 458 -5.76 -16.09 -10.05
CA GLU A 458 -4.39 -15.50 -10.07
C GLU A 458 -4.25 -14.28 -11.00
N ASP A 459 -5.09 -14.18 -12.03
CA ASP A 459 -5.09 -13.06 -12.97
C ASP A 459 -5.99 -11.88 -12.54
N ASN A 460 -6.59 -11.98 -11.35
CA ASN A 460 -7.47 -10.99 -10.74
C ASN A 460 -8.68 -10.62 -11.61
N SER A 461 -9.12 -11.52 -12.49
CA SER A 461 -10.22 -11.28 -13.44
C SER A 461 -11.62 -11.13 -12.81
N GLY A 462 -11.78 -11.44 -11.52
CA GLY A 462 -13.02 -11.24 -10.79
C GLY A 462 -13.02 -11.90 -9.41
N ILE A 463 -14.18 -12.00 -8.78
CA ILE A 463 -14.37 -12.76 -7.53
C ILE A 463 -15.09 -14.05 -7.86
N ALA A 464 -14.48 -15.20 -7.57
CA ALA A 464 -15.09 -16.50 -7.82
C ALA A 464 -16.24 -16.77 -6.84
N TYR A 465 -15.97 -16.55 -5.55
CA TYR A 465 -16.95 -16.58 -4.48
C TYR A 465 -16.38 -15.88 -3.25
N VAL A 466 -17.27 -15.56 -2.30
CA VAL A 466 -16.90 -15.05 -0.98
C VAL A 466 -17.26 -16.10 0.07
N ALA A 467 -16.30 -16.42 0.93
CA ALA A 467 -16.48 -17.34 2.03
C ALA A 467 -16.47 -16.60 3.38
N PHE A 468 -17.35 -17.00 4.28
CA PHE A 468 -17.42 -16.53 5.66
C PHE A 468 -17.01 -17.66 6.59
N VAL A 469 -15.95 -17.45 7.35
CA VAL A 469 -15.43 -18.42 8.30
C VAL A 469 -15.76 -17.96 9.71
N ASP A 470 -16.59 -18.70 10.44
CA ASP A 470 -16.85 -18.41 11.86
C ASP A 470 -15.53 -18.50 12.64
N ALA A 471 -15.12 -17.39 13.28
CA ALA A 471 -13.81 -17.28 13.91
C ALA A 471 -13.65 -18.20 15.14
N ARG A 472 -14.76 -18.70 15.71
CA ARG A 472 -14.78 -19.61 16.88
C ARG A 472 -14.81 -21.06 16.45
N SER A 473 -15.74 -21.41 15.57
CA SER A 473 -16.01 -22.80 15.18
C SER A 473 -15.20 -23.27 13.96
N GLY A 474 -14.78 -22.33 13.11
CA GLY A 474 -14.12 -22.63 11.84
C GLY A 474 -15.07 -23.17 10.76
N ASN A 475 -16.38 -23.12 10.99
CA ASN A 475 -17.38 -23.43 9.96
C ASN A 475 -17.26 -22.43 8.81
N VAL A 476 -17.42 -22.91 7.58
CA VAL A 476 -17.26 -22.11 6.37
C VAL A 476 -18.56 -22.12 5.57
N ASP A 477 -19.14 -20.94 5.39
CA ASP A 477 -20.27 -20.70 4.48
C ASP A 477 -19.74 -19.96 3.25
N SER A 478 -20.14 -20.35 2.04
CA SER A 478 -19.61 -19.78 0.78
C SER A 478 -20.72 -19.40 -0.17
N PHE A 479 -20.57 -18.23 -0.79
CA PHE A 479 -21.59 -17.63 -1.64
C PHE A 479 -20.98 -17.13 -2.94
N GLU A 480 -21.57 -17.55 -4.06
CA GLU A 480 -21.13 -17.17 -5.41
C GLU A 480 -21.82 -15.88 -5.90
N GLU A 481 -22.96 -15.53 -5.31
CA GLU A 481 -23.84 -14.44 -5.77
C GLU A 481 -23.85 -13.26 -4.80
N THR A 482 -23.85 -12.04 -5.36
CA THR A 482 -23.81 -10.78 -4.60
C THR A 482 -25.01 -10.66 -3.65
N ASP A 483 -26.22 -11.00 -4.10
CA ASP A 483 -27.44 -10.92 -3.27
C ASP A 483 -27.38 -11.86 -2.05
N ALA A 484 -26.79 -13.05 -2.21
CA ALA A 484 -26.64 -14.01 -1.13
C ALA A 484 -25.60 -13.54 -0.10
N ILE A 485 -24.52 -12.90 -0.57
CA ILE A 485 -23.50 -12.29 0.29
C ILE A 485 -24.12 -11.17 1.13
N SER A 486 -24.89 -10.26 0.52
CA SER A 486 -25.56 -9.18 1.24
C SER A 486 -26.60 -9.69 2.25
N GLN A 487 -27.39 -10.72 1.89
CA GLN A 487 -28.33 -11.36 2.83
C GLN A 487 -27.61 -11.95 4.03
N PHE A 488 -26.50 -12.66 3.82
CA PHE A 488 -25.73 -13.25 4.91
C PHE A 488 -25.14 -12.17 5.83
N LEU A 489 -24.61 -11.08 5.26
CA LEU A 489 -24.11 -9.93 6.02
C LEU A 489 -25.20 -9.23 6.83
N ALA A 490 -26.45 -9.26 6.36
CA ALA A 490 -27.61 -8.74 7.07
C ALA A 490 -28.17 -9.69 8.16
N GLY A 491 -27.48 -10.80 8.47
CA GLY A 491 -27.95 -11.80 9.43
C GLY A 491 -29.07 -12.71 8.91
N GLU A 492 -29.39 -12.62 7.62
CA GLU A 492 -30.41 -13.46 7.00
C GLU A 492 -29.83 -14.80 6.55
N THR A 493 -30.62 -15.86 6.61
CA THR A 493 -30.24 -17.12 5.97
C THR A 493 -30.46 -16.96 4.47
N PRO A 494 -29.41 -16.99 3.63
CA PRO A 494 -29.59 -16.79 2.20
C PRO A 494 -30.51 -17.85 1.65
N VAL A 495 -31.58 -17.42 0.98
CA VAL A 495 -32.45 -18.37 0.30
C VAL A 495 -31.64 -18.90 -0.88
N GLU A 496 -31.35 -20.20 -0.91
CA GLU A 496 -30.96 -20.85 -2.15
C GLU A 496 -32.08 -20.58 -3.16
N ASN A 497 -31.92 -19.53 -3.96
CA ASN A 497 -32.60 -19.50 -5.24
C ASN A 497 -32.14 -20.79 -5.89
N PRO A 498 -33.04 -21.74 -6.19
CA PRO A 498 -32.63 -22.88 -6.98
C PRO A 498 -31.92 -22.25 -8.18
N THR A 499 -30.67 -22.66 -8.39
CA THR A 499 -30.00 -22.45 -9.67
C THR A 499 -31.07 -22.62 -10.75
N GLU A 500 -31.04 -21.83 -11.82
CA GLU A 500 -31.73 -22.23 -13.04
C GLU A 500 -31.22 -23.64 -13.43
N THR A 501 -31.74 -24.69 -12.79
CA THR A 501 -32.02 -25.95 -13.41
C THR A 501 -32.84 -25.55 -14.60
N ASP A 502 -32.21 -25.77 -15.75
CA ASP A 502 -32.78 -25.88 -17.08
C ASP A 502 -34.31 -25.86 -17.11
N PRO A 503 -34.92 -25.14 -18.07
CA PRO A 503 -36.37 -24.97 -18.16
C PRO A 503 -37.04 -26.30 -17.85
N VAL A 504 -37.88 -26.32 -16.80
CA VAL A 504 -38.59 -27.50 -16.30
C VAL A 504 -39.18 -28.24 -17.49
N THR A 505 -38.41 -29.21 -17.96
CA THR A 505 -38.82 -30.12 -19.01
C THR A 505 -39.68 -31.13 -18.24
N PRO A 506 -40.91 -31.42 -18.70
CA PRO A 506 -41.87 -32.14 -17.90
C PRO A 506 -41.25 -33.48 -17.52
N THR A 507 -41.13 -33.75 -16.21
CA THR A 507 -40.65 -35.00 -15.59
C THR A 507 -40.58 -36.16 -16.58
N GLU A 508 -39.43 -36.27 -17.26
CA GLU A 508 -39.17 -37.44 -18.09
C GLU A 508 -38.95 -38.60 -17.13
N THR A 509 -39.79 -39.62 -17.26
CA THR A 509 -39.68 -40.82 -16.45
C THR A 509 -38.44 -41.56 -16.96
N PRO A 510 -37.41 -41.79 -16.13
CA PRO A 510 -36.20 -42.43 -16.60
C PRO A 510 -36.51 -43.84 -17.10
N THR A 511 -36.00 -44.17 -18.27
CA THR A 511 -36.23 -45.46 -18.93
C THR A 511 -35.56 -46.59 -18.16
N VAL A 512 -34.39 -46.31 -17.56
CA VAL A 512 -33.65 -47.26 -16.72
C VAL A 512 -33.07 -46.54 -15.50
N ILE A 513 -33.21 -47.14 -14.32
CA ILE A 513 -32.51 -46.71 -13.09
C ILE A 513 -31.46 -47.75 -12.75
N VAL A 514 -30.20 -47.34 -12.67
CA VAL A 514 -29.06 -48.18 -12.30
C VAL A 514 -28.58 -47.79 -10.91
N GLN A 515 -28.55 -48.74 -10.00
CA GLN A 515 -28.08 -48.51 -8.64
C GLN A 515 -26.80 -49.29 -8.38
N ARG A 516 -25.76 -48.60 -7.89
CA ARG A 516 -24.60 -49.26 -7.29
C ARG A 516 -24.93 -49.55 -5.85
N VAL A 517 -25.00 -50.83 -5.50
CA VAL A 517 -25.40 -51.29 -4.16
C VAL A 517 -24.21 -51.98 -3.50
N ALA A 518 -23.98 -51.68 -2.22
CA ALA A 518 -23.00 -52.36 -1.38
C ALA A 518 -23.42 -53.81 -1.11
N GLU A 519 -22.47 -54.63 -0.66
CA GLU A 519 -22.71 -56.06 -0.36
C GLU A 519 -23.78 -56.28 0.73
N ASN A 520 -24.02 -55.26 1.57
CA ASN A 520 -25.05 -55.23 2.61
C ASN A 520 -26.42 -54.69 2.13
N GLY A 521 -26.58 -54.39 0.83
CA GLY A 521 -27.83 -53.88 0.26
C GLY A 521 -28.01 -52.36 0.33
N THR A 522 -27.05 -51.61 0.87
CA THR A 522 -27.13 -50.13 0.89
C THR A 522 -26.84 -49.56 -0.50
N VAL A 523 -27.73 -48.70 -1.00
CA VAL A 523 -27.51 -47.98 -2.26
C VAL A 523 -26.39 -46.96 -2.04
N ILE A 524 -25.28 -47.15 -2.74
CA ILE A 524 -24.12 -46.26 -2.73
C ILE A 524 -24.33 -45.13 -3.74
N GLU A 525 -24.91 -45.43 -4.89
CA GLU A 525 -25.07 -44.48 -5.99
C GLU A 525 -26.27 -44.85 -6.87
N THR A 526 -26.97 -43.85 -7.43
CA THR A 526 -28.08 -44.05 -8.36
C THR A 526 -27.85 -43.22 -9.62
N MET A 527 -27.84 -43.87 -10.77
CA MET A 527 -27.78 -43.28 -12.10
C MET A 527 -29.13 -43.48 -12.80
N ARG A 528 -29.67 -42.42 -13.38
CA ARG A 528 -30.91 -42.44 -14.18
C ARG A 528 -30.50 -42.32 -15.64
N VAL A 529 -31.02 -43.20 -16.50
CA VAL A 529 -30.73 -43.24 -17.93
C VAL A 529 -32.02 -42.98 -18.68
N TYR A 530 -32.01 -41.99 -19.56
CA TYR A 530 -33.17 -41.54 -20.35
C TYR A 530 -33.16 -42.14 -21.78
N ASP A 531 -34.25 -41.93 -22.55
CA ASP A 531 -34.50 -42.61 -23.83
C ASP A 531 -33.45 -42.32 -24.93
N ASP A 532 -32.68 -41.25 -24.79
CA ASP A 532 -31.60 -40.83 -25.70
C ASP A 532 -30.19 -41.22 -25.21
N GLU A 533 -30.10 -41.90 -24.07
CA GLU A 533 -28.84 -42.32 -23.45
C GLU A 533 -28.61 -43.83 -23.56
N SER A 534 -27.33 -44.24 -23.58
CA SER A 534 -26.97 -45.66 -23.57
C SER A 534 -25.98 -45.97 -22.44
N LEU A 535 -26.24 -47.06 -21.72
CA LEU A 535 -25.41 -47.51 -20.61
C LEU A 535 -24.48 -48.65 -21.05
N GLU A 536 -23.18 -48.48 -20.86
CA GLU A 536 -22.19 -49.53 -21.07
C GLU A 536 -21.49 -49.90 -19.74
N ILE A 537 -21.73 -51.11 -19.24
CA ILE A 537 -21.05 -51.63 -18.04
C ILE A 537 -19.85 -52.46 -18.48
N ARG A 538 -18.63 -51.96 -18.23
CA ARG A 538 -17.39 -52.69 -18.53
C ARG A 538 -16.79 -53.27 -17.25
N THR A 539 -16.63 -54.58 -17.21
CA THR A 539 -15.87 -55.26 -16.16
C THR A 539 -14.40 -55.36 -16.59
N PRO A 540 -13.43 -54.89 -15.78
CA PRO A 540 -12.02 -55.01 -16.14
C PRO A 540 -11.63 -56.49 -16.28
N THR A 541 -11.08 -56.86 -17.43
CA THR A 541 -10.60 -58.22 -17.69
C THR A 541 -9.27 -58.41 -17.00
N ASN A 542 -9.31 -58.75 -15.72
CA ASN A 542 -8.20 -59.45 -15.08
C ASN A 542 -8.77 -60.57 -14.20
N THR A 543 -8.33 -61.78 -14.52
CA THR A 543 -8.54 -63.07 -13.83
C THR A 543 -9.70 -63.92 -14.37
N SER A 544 -9.31 -64.97 -15.09
CA SER A 544 -10.11 -66.15 -15.39
C SER A 544 -10.58 -66.83 -14.11
N VAL A 545 -11.89 -67.03 -13.93
CA VAL A 545 -12.57 -68.28 -13.48
C VAL A 545 -14.08 -68.05 -13.56
N GLY A 546 -14.79 -68.98 -14.21
CA GLY A 546 -16.17 -69.35 -13.84
C GLY A 546 -17.31 -68.57 -14.51
N THR A 547 -17.85 -69.14 -15.57
CA THR A 547 -19.15 -68.78 -16.15
C THR A 547 -20.27 -69.03 -15.15
N GLU A 548 -20.91 -67.97 -14.64
CA GLU A 548 -22.31 -68.03 -14.20
C GLU A 548 -23.05 -66.78 -14.70
N ASN A 549 -24.03 -67.00 -15.58
CA ASN A 549 -25.03 -66.00 -15.97
C ASN A 549 -25.86 -65.64 -14.73
N ALA A 550 -25.57 -64.51 -14.08
CA ALA A 550 -26.47 -63.94 -13.08
C ALA A 550 -27.51 -63.05 -13.79
N THR A 551 -28.73 -63.56 -13.83
CA THR A 551 -29.92 -62.95 -14.42
C THR A 551 -30.29 -61.65 -13.70
N ALA A 552 -30.61 -60.60 -14.45
CA ALA A 552 -31.28 -59.41 -13.92
C ALA A 552 -32.61 -59.81 -13.25
N GLN A 553 -32.75 -59.56 -11.96
CA GLN A 553 -34.04 -59.65 -11.28
C GLN A 553 -34.85 -58.38 -11.60
N ALA A 554 -35.81 -58.52 -12.51
CA ALA A 554 -36.90 -57.55 -12.64
C ALA A 554 -37.87 -57.74 -11.47
N LEU A 555 -37.84 -56.81 -10.50
CA LEU A 555 -38.90 -56.68 -9.50
C LEU A 555 -39.99 -55.80 -10.10
N GLY A 556 -41.06 -56.44 -10.57
CA GLY A 556 -42.29 -55.75 -10.99
C GLY A 556 -43.30 -55.69 -9.85
N SER A 557 -43.64 -54.48 -9.42
CA SER A 557 -44.96 -53.93 -9.03
C SER A 557 -44.75 -52.63 -8.26
#